data_AF-A0AAW3P9I6-F1
#
_entry.id   AF-A0AAW3P9I6-F1
#
_cell.length_a   1.000
_cell.length_b   1.000
_cell.length_c   1.000
_cell.angle_alpha   90.00
_cell.angle_beta   90.00
_cell.angle_gamma   90.00
#
_symmetry.space_group_name_H-M   'P 1'
#
loop_
_entity.id
_entity.type
_entity.pdbx_description
1 polymer ?
#
loop_
_entity_poly.entity_id
_entity_poly.type
_entity_poly.pdbx_seq_one_letter_code
_entity_poly.pdbx_strand_id
1 'polypeptide(L)'
;MLLETGLTPTGQPRSDGRAVHVAHVFTPETDSTTHYWFGIAFPRALGEEGERLARENIEWLSHPFTKEDMPMLEAQQAAIGDSDFWSLKPVLLASDAAAVRARRTLDEMINRERSK
;
A
#
# COMPACT_ATOMS: atom_id res chain seq x y z
N MET A 1 -5.81 -2.68 1.13
CA MET A 1 -5.63 -1.82 2.32
C MET A 1 -6.24 -0.45 2.03
N LEU A 2 -7.04 0.09 2.95
CA LEU A 2 -7.50 1.48 2.90
C LEU A 2 -6.60 2.30 3.82
N LEU A 3 -5.90 3.29 3.27
CA LEU A 3 -5.09 4.23 4.02
C LEU A 3 -5.91 5.51 4.26
N GLU A 4 -5.96 5.96 5.51
CA GLU A 4 -6.53 7.26 5.87
C GLU A 4 -5.39 8.22 6.24
N THR A 5 -5.27 9.30 5.48
CA THR A 5 -4.29 10.35 5.74
C THR A 5 -5.02 11.62 6.15
N GLY A 6 -4.72 12.14 7.33
CA GLY A 6 -5.26 13.41 7.82
C GLY A 6 -4.36 14.59 7.43
N LEU A 7 -4.96 15.67 6.91
CA LEU A 7 -4.27 16.92 6.58
C LEU A 7 -4.90 18.06 7.37
N THR A 8 -4.09 18.81 8.11
CA THR A 8 -4.51 20.05 8.80
C THR A 8 -3.43 21.12 8.63
N PRO A 9 -3.79 22.41 8.43
CA PRO A 9 -2.81 23.48 8.40
C PRO A 9 -2.01 23.58 9.70
N THR A 10 -0.77 24.06 9.61
CA THR A 10 0.08 24.29 10.77
C THR A 10 -0.62 25.18 11.79
N GLY A 11 -0.64 24.75 13.05
CA GLY A 11 -1.24 25.49 14.17
C GLY A 11 -2.73 25.24 14.38
N GLN A 12 -3.41 24.45 13.51
CA GLN A 12 -4.81 24.08 13.69
C GLN A 12 -4.94 22.70 14.36
N PRO A 13 -6.03 22.46 15.12
CA PRO A 13 -6.24 21.16 15.75
C PRO A 13 -6.51 20.07 14.70
N ARG A 14 -6.22 18.82 15.05
CA ARG A 14 -6.48 17.65 14.17
C ARG A 14 -7.97 17.50 13.84
N SER A 15 -8.86 17.90 14.74
CA SER A 15 -10.32 17.86 14.55
C SER A 15 -10.80 18.63 13.32
N ASP A 16 -10.03 19.65 12.92
CA ASP A 16 -10.39 20.54 11.83
C ASP A 16 -9.73 20.08 10.51
N GLY A 17 -8.93 19.03 10.58
CA GLY A 17 -8.29 18.41 9.43
C GLY A 17 -9.26 17.63 8.56
N ARG A 18 -8.89 17.46 7.30
CA ARG A 18 -9.62 16.61 6.35
C ARG A 18 -8.90 15.27 6.21
N ALA A 19 -9.67 14.19 6.20
CA ALA A 19 -9.17 12.88 5.87
C ALA A 19 -9.21 12.66 4.35
N VAL A 20 -8.15 12.05 3.83
CA VAL A 20 -8.08 11.52 2.46
C VAL A 20 -7.96 10.01 2.56
N HIS A 21 -8.82 9.33 1.84
CA HIS A 21 -8.85 7.87 1.78
C HIS A 21 -8.25 7.39 0.47
N VAL A 22 -7.19 6.59 0.56
CA VAL A 22 -6.52 6.00 -0.59
C VAL A 22 -6.56 4.48 -0.48
N ALA A 23 -7.13 3.83 -1.49
CA ALA A 23 -7.12 2.39 -1.62
C ALA A 23 -5.80 1.93 -2.25
N HIS A 24 -5.18 0.91 -1.66
CA HIS A 24 -4.01 0.21 -2.18
C HIS A 24 -4.31 -1.30 -2.17
N VAL A 25 -4.43 -1.90 -3.33
CA VAL A 25 -4.83 -3.30 -3.49
C VAL A 25 -3.83 -4.02 -4.39
N PHE A 26 -3.43 -5.21 -3.97
CA PHE A 26 -2.48 -6.05 -4.71
C PHE A 26 -3.14 -7.36 -5.09
N THR A 27 -2.96 -7.76 -6.34
CA THR A 27 -3.42 -9.05 -6.85
C THR A 27 -2.23 -9.79 -7.44
N PRO A 28 -1.86 -10.99 -6.95
CA PRO A 28 -0.81 -11.78 -7.55
C PRO A 28 -1.13 -12.11 -9.02
N GLU A 29 -0.13 -12.00 -9.90
CA GLU A 29 -0.21 -12.45 -11.30
C GLU A 29 0.58 -13.75 -11.46
N THR A 30 1.80 -13.78 -10.95
CA THR A 30 2.66 -14.97 -10.84
C THR A 30 3.23 -15.07 -9.42
N ASP A 31 4.13 -16.04 -9.19
CA ASP A 31 4.83 -16.17 -7.91
C ASP A 31 5.74 -14.98 -7.60
N SER A 32 6.18 -14.23 -8.63
CA SER A 32 7.12 -13.11 -8.48
C SER A 32 6.63 -11.78 -9.10
N THR A 33 5.39 -11.74 -9.61
CA THR A 33 4.78 -10.51 -10.15
C THR A 33 3.39 -10.26 -9.56
N THR A 34 3.03 -8.99 -9.41
CA THR A 34 1.73 -8.59 -8.88
C THR A 34 1.19 -7.36 -9.61
N HIS A 35 -0.13 -7.28 -9.74
CA HIS A 35 -0.81 -6.05 -10.11
C HIS A 35 -1.05 -5.20 -8.88
N TYR A 36 -0.60 -3.96 -8.93
CA TYR A 36 -0.89 -2.95 -7.92
C TYR A 36 -1.96 -1.98 -8.43
N TRP A 37 -3.10 -1.99 -7.74
CA TRP A 37 -4.24 -1.12 -7.99
C TRP A 37 -4.32 -0.08 -6.89
N PHE A 38 -4.36 1.20 -7.27
CA PHE A 38 -4.57 2.29 -6.33
C PHE A 38 -5.74 3.17 -6.78
N GLY A 39 -6.34 3.85 -5.81
CA GLY A 39 -7.47 4.73 -6.09
C GLY A 39 -7.70 5.73 -4.98
N ILE A 40 -8.08 6.93 -5.38
CA ILE A 40 -8.49 8.02 -4.52
C ILE A 40 -9.85 8.52 -4.99
N ALA A 41 -10.72 8.88 -4.06
CA ALA A 41 -12.06 9.35 -4.36
C ALA A 41 -12.28 10.75 -3.80
N PHE A 42 -12.95 11.59 -4.57
CA PHE A 42 -13.37 12.92 -4.18
C PHE A 42 -14.91 13.03 -4.23
N PRO A 43 -15.54 13.81 -3.33
CA PRO A 43 -16.99 14.00 -3.37
C PRO A 43 -17.45 14.64 -4.69
N ARG A 44 -18.49 14.06 -5.31
CA ARG A 44 -19.08 14.61 -6.55
C ARG A 44 -19.61 16.04 -6.39
N ALA A 45 -19.99 16.43 -5.18
CA ALA A 45 -20.45 17.78 -4.87
C ALA A 45 -19.40 18.87 -5.13
N LEU A 46 -18.12 18.51 -5.29
CA LEU A 46 -17.05 19.43 -5.66
C LEU A 46 -17.05 19.80 -7.17
N GLY A 47 -17.88 19.14 -7.99
CA GLY A 47 -17.98 19.43 -9.43
C GLY A 47 -16.63 19.33 -10.14
N GLU A 48 -16.35 20.28 -11.03
CA GLU A 48 -15.11 20.34 -11.83
C GLU A 48 -13.84 20.34 -10.98
N GLU A 49 -13.88 20.94 -9.79
CA GLU A 49 -12.73 20.98 -8.89
C GLU A 49 -12.42 19.58 -8.33
N GLY A 50 -13.46 18.81 -7.98
CA GLY A 50 -13.28 17.42 -7.54
C GLY A 50 -12.67 16.55 -8.63
N GLU A 51 -13.08 16.75 -9.89
CA GLU A 51 -12.51 16.05 -11.03
C GLU A 51 -11.04 16.46 -11.28
N ARG A 52 -10.72 17.75 -11.16
CA ARG A 52 -9.34 18.24 -11.27
C ARG A 52 -8.45 17.62 -10.20
N LEU A 53 -8.89 17.65 -8.95
CA LEU A 53 -8.18 17.05 -7.82
C LEU A 53 -7.97 15.55 -8.01
N ALA A 54 -8.99 14.82 -8.46
CA ALA A 54 -8.88 13.39 -8.75
C ALA A 54 -7.80 13.09 -9.79
N ARG A 55 -7.77 13.84 -10.90
CA ARG A 55 -6.76 13.68 -11.95
C ARG A 55 -5.36 13.99 -11.45
N GLU A 56 -5.18 15.11 -10.75
CA GLU A 56 -3.87 15.49 -10.21
C GLU A 56 -3.36 14.46 -9.19
N ASN A 57 -4.23 13.97 -8.31
CA ASN A 57 -3.81 13.01 -7.28
C ASN A 57 -3.39 11.66 -7.85
N ILE A 58 -3.89 11.25 -9.02
CA ILE A 58 -3.39 10.04 -9.69
C ILE A 58 -1.90 10.17 -10.00
N GLU A 59 -1.47 11.31 -10.54
CA GLU A 59 -0.05 11.58 -10.82
C GLU A 59 0.77 11.63 -9.52
N TRP A 60 0.26 12.31 -8.49
CA TRP A 60 0.91 12.38 -7.17
C TRP A 60 1.06 11.02 -6.49
N LEU A 61 0.13 10.09 -6.68
CA LEU A 61 0.21 8.74 -6.12
C LEU A 61 1.09 7.82 -6.97
N SER A 62 1.09 8.00 -8.29
CA SER A 62 1.87 7.19 -9.23
C SER A 62 3.37 7.49 -9.13
N HIS A 63 3.75 8.77 -8.95
CA HIS A 63 5.15 9.18 -8.99
C HIS A 63 6.01 8.56 -7.88
N PRO A 64 5.68 8.66 -6.58
CA PRO A 64 6.49 8.04 -5.53
C PRO A 64 6.56 6.53 -5.69
N PHE A 65 5.45 5.88 -6.07
CA PHE A 65 5.48 4.43 -6.26
C PHE A 65 6.43 4.04 -7.41
N THR A 66 6.32 4.68 -8.58
CA THR A 66 7.12 4.32 -9.76
C THR A 66 8.58 4.76 -9.66
N LYS A 67 8.90 5.76 -8.84
CA LYS A 67 10.26 6.32 -8.73
C LYS A 67 11.00 5.95 -7.46
N GLU A 68 10.30 5.54 -6.41
CA GLU A 68 10.87 5.29 -5.09
C GLU A 68 10.58 3.85 -4.64
N ASP A 69 9.30 3.48 -4.47
CA ASP A 69 8.93 2.19 -3.89
C ASP A 69 9.22 1.01 -4.83
N MET A 70 8.79 1.11 -6.10
CA MET A 70 8.89 0.02 -7.07
C MET A 70 10.35 -0.39 -7.33
N PRO A 71 11.30 0.52 -7.61
CA PRO A 71 12.70 0.13 -7.77
C PRO A 71 13.29 -0.55 -6.54
N MET A 72 12.90 -0.11 -5.33
CA MET A 72 13.34 -0.74 -4.08
C MET A 72 12.76 -2.16 -3.94
N LEU A 73 11.47 -2.35 -4.24
CA LEU A 73 10.80 -3.64 -4.15
C LEU A 73 11.36 -4.63 -5.19
N GLU A 74 11.62 -4.19 -6.42
CA GLU A 74 12.24 -5.01 -7.47
C GLU A 74 13.66 -5.44 -7.07
N ALA A 75 14.47 -4.52 -6.54
CA ALA A 75 15.80 -4.85 -6.04
C ALA A 75 15.74 -5.84 -4.86
N GLN A 76 14.77 -5.67 -3.95
CA GLN A 76 14.53 -6.62 -2.86
C GLN A 76 14.15 -8.01 -3.38
N GLN A 77 13.21 -8.10 -4.34
CA GLN A 77 12.80 -9.37 -4.93
C GLN A 77 13.96 -10.06 -5.66
N ALA A 78 14.79 -9.31 -6.39
CA ALA A 78 15.98 -9.84 -7.04
C ALA A 78 16.99 -10.41 -6.03
N ALA A 79 17.12 -9.79 -4.85
CA ALA A 79 18.00 -10.27 -3.79
C ALA A 79 17.46 -11.52 -3.07
N ILE A 80 16.13 -11.61 -2.88
CA ILE A 80 15.46 -12.78 -2.27
C ILE A 80 15.46 -13.98 -3.23
N GLY A 81 15.27 -13.72 -4.53
CA GLY A 81 15.10 -14.76 -5.55
C GLY A 81 13.86 -15.62 -5.26
N ASP A 82 14.03 -16.94 -5.38
CA ASP A 82 12.97 -17.92 -5.12
C ASP A 82 12.96 -18.44 -3.68
N SER A 83 13.74 -17.81 -2.78
CA SER A 83 13.87 -18.25 -1.40
C SER A 83 12.57 -18.01 -0.62
N ASP A 84 12.19 -18.97 0.23
CA ASP A 84 11.13 -18.72 1.22
C ASP A 84 11.57 -17.59 2.17
N PHE A 85 10.69 -16.60 2.37
CA PHE A 85 11.00 -15.40 3.16
C PHE A 85 11.47 -15.73 4.58
N TRP A 86 10.84 -16.69 5.26
CA TRP A 86 11.19 -17.03 6.65
C TRP A 86 12.50 -17.81 6.75
N SER A 87 12.85 -18.57 5.70
CA SER A 87 14.14 -19.26 5.61
C SER A 87 15.34 -18.29 5.63
N LEU A 88 15.13 -17.05 5.16
CA LEU A 88 16.15 -15.99 5.15
C LEU A 88 16.41 -15.36 6.52
N LYS A 89 15.62 -15.69 7.55
CA LYS A 89 15.76 -15.16 8.93
C LYS A 89 15.86 -13.62 8.97
N PRO A 90 14.85 -12.90 8.47
CA PRO A 90 14.89 -11.43 8.40
C PRO A 90 15.08 -10.82 9.79
N VAL A 91 15.94 -9.80 9.87
CA VAL A 91 16.11 -9.00 11.09
C VAL A 91 14.94 -8.03 11.19
N LEU A 92 14.04 -8.28 12.15
CA LEU A 92 12.83 -7.49 12.34
C LEU A 92 13.06 -6.32 13.29
N LEU A 93 12.55 -5.16 12.90
CA LEU A 93 12.50 -3.96 13.71
C LEU A 93 11.10 -3.76 14.32
N ALA A 94 10.98 -2.86 15.29
CA ALA A 94 9.70 -2.55 15.92
C ALA A 94 8.64 -2.04 14.91
N SER A 95 9.08 -1.34 13.86
CA SER A 95 8.23 -0.86 12.76
C SER A 95 7.58 -1.98 11.96
N ASP A 96 8.18 -3.18 11.92
CA ASP A 96 7.74 -4.27 11.06
C ASP A 96 6.59 -5.08 11.66
N ALA A 97 6.19 -4.76 12.90
CA ALA A 97 5.18 -5.52 13.62
C ALA A 97 3.85 -5.63 12.86
N ALA A 98 3.45 -4.58 12.13
CA ALA A 98 2.23 -4.61 11.31
C ALA A 98 2.38 -5.53 10.09
N ALA A 99 3.50 -5.43 9.36
CA ALA A 99 3.79 -6.25 8.19
C ALA A 99 3.88 -7.74 8.55
N VAL A 100 4.56 -8.08 9.65
CA VAL A 100 4.68 -9.45 10.16
C VAL A 100 3.31 -10.04 10.51
N ARG A 101 2.43 -9.26 11.15
CA ARG A 101 1.06 -9.71 11.44
C ARG A 101 0.28 -9.99 10.16
N ALA A 102 0.35 -9.09 9.17
CA ALA A 102 -0.31 -9.30 7.88
C ALA A 102 0.17 -10.58 7.18
N ARG A 103 1.49 -10.83 7.15
CA ARG A 103 2.07 -12.04 6.57
C ARG A 103 1.59 -13.31 7.29
N ARG A 104 1.60 -13.33 8.62
CA ARG A 104 1.11 -14.49 9.40
C ARG A 104 -0.37 -14.79 9.13
N THR A 105 -1.22 -13.76 9.05
CA THR A 105 -2.64 -13.94 8.69
C THR A 105 -2.78 -14.55 7.30
N LEU A 106 -2.00 -14.09 6.33
CA LEU A 106 -2.02 -14.64 4.97
C LEU A 106 -1.53 -16.11 4.95
N ASP A 107 -0.44 -16.42 5.66
CA ASP A 107 0.10 -17.78 5.80
C ASP A 107 -0.97 -18.73 6.40
N GLU A 108 -1.71 -18.29 7.43
CA GLU A 108 -2.82 -19.05 8.03
C GLU A 108 -3.96 -19.30 7.03
N MET A 109 -4.32 -18.31 6.21
CA MET A 109 -5.36 -18.44 5.19
C MET A 109 -4.95 -19.45 4.11
N ILE A 110 -3.72 -19.35 3.60
CA ILE A 110 -3.17 -20.27 2.59
C ILE A 110 -3.15 -21.70 3.14
N ASN A 111 -2.69 -21.90 4.37
CA ASN A 111 -2.66 -23.22 5.00
C ASN A 111 -4.06 -23.82 5.15
N ARG A 112 -5.05 -23.00 5.53
CA ARG A 112 -6.45 -23.42 5.62
C ARG A 112 -6.99 -23.86 4.26
N GLU A 113 -6.68 -23.15 3.19
CA GLU A 113 -7.09 -23.54 1.84
C GLU A 113 -6.45 -24.86 1.40
N ARG A 114 -5.18 -25.08 1.70
CA ARG A 114 -4.46 -26.33 1.37
C ARG A 114 -4.92 -27.55 2.15
N SER A 115 -5.52 -27.34 3.32
CA SER A 115 -6.05 -28.43 4.17
C SER A 115 -7.46 -28.91 3.79
N LYS A 116 -8.09 -28.26 2.80
CA LYS A 116 -9.37 -28.70 2.23
C LYS A 116 -9.14 -29.73 1.13
#